data_AF-A0A7S2H6Y7-F1
#
_entry.id   AF-A0A7S2H6Y7-F1
#
_cell.length_a   1.000
_cell.length_b   1.000
_cell.length_c   1.000
_cell.angle_alpha   90.00
_cell.angle_beta   90.00
_cell.angle_gamma   90.00
#
_symmetry.space_group_name_H-M   'P 1'
#
loop_
_entity.id
_entity.type
_entity.pdbx_description
1 polymer ?
#
loop_
_entity_poly.entity_id
_entity_poly.type
_entity_poly.pdbx_seq_one_letter_code
_entity_poly.pdbx_strand_id
1 'polypeptide(L)'
;NYESCPRELACILSDPQLFKCGVGARNDATKLHNDLGVPVHGVVELSDLARRKLVDTQMSLQGLCASVLKRRLEKPPHIRISNWEQRPLSGLQLSYAATDAYAGLRLYQKLEPLPDRVVTLEPSAGMINSCNHGCGIPVPAAHTVKSLSPSKLAVYELFHHHGMSPAEISLTRNLKITTVLGYLGEAIAAGYAYDFKRFGIPDAVFKFVKEHTLNSTVQPVSLRHLHEALPCDLSETEWWELRVAASHLERYKPENSAEAVRGSADE
;
A
#
# COMPACT_ATOMS: atom_id res chain seq x y z
N ASN A 1 -27.45 -24.44 2.92
CA ASN A 1 -28.52 -23.86 3.75
C ASN A 1 -28.67 -22.39 3.41
N TYR A 2 -29.65 -22.06 2.57
CA TYR A 2 -30.02 -20.69 2.18
C TYR A 2 -31.13 -20.10 3.09
N GLU A 3 -31.35 -20.67 4.28
CA GLU A 3 -32.52 -20.35 5.12
C GLU A 3 -32.45 -19.00 5.85
N SER A 4 -31.29 -18.34 5.90
CA SER A 4 -31.10 -17.08 6.65
C SER A 4 -31.20 -15.81 5.80
N CYS A 5 -31.09 -15.89 4.47
CA CYS A 5 -31.16 -14.72 3.57
C CYS A 5 -32.38 -14.84 2.65
N PRO A 6 -33.29 -13.85 2.61
CA PRO A 6 -34.41 -13.84 1.68
C PRO A 6 -33.93 -14.01 0.23
N ARG A 7 -34.62 -14.85 -0.54
CA ARG A 7 -34.22 -15.24 -1.90
C ARG A 7 -34.06 -14.02 -2.82
N GLU A 8 -34.96 -13.07 -2.72
CA GLU A 8 -34.96 -11.84 -3.52
C GLU A 8 -33.72 -10.99 -3.23
N LEU A 9 -33.34 -10.89 -1.95
CA LEU A 9 -32.12 -10.20 -1.55
C LEU A 9 -30.88 -10.94 -2.07
N ALA A 10 -30.84 -12.26 -1.97
CA ALA A 10 -29.75 -13.06 -2.52
C ALA A 10 -29.60 -12.88 -4.04
N CYS A 11 -30.71 -12.84 -4.78
CA CYS A 11 -30.71 -12.55 -6.22
C CYS A 11 -30.13 -11.15 -6.51
N ILE A 12 -30.56 -10.12 -5.80
CA ILE A 12 -30.03 -8.76 -5.97
C ILE A 12 -28.53 -8.71 -5.66
N LEU A 13 -28.10 -9.32 -4.55
CA LEU A 13 -26.70 -9.35 -4.13
C LEU A 13 -25.81 -10.08 -5.14
N SER A 14 -26.31 -11.17 -5.73
CA SER A 14 -25.56 -12.00 -6.69
C SER A 14 -25.57 -11.46 -8.12
N ASP A 15 -26.40 -10.48 -8.45
CA ASP A 15 -26.48 -9.95 -9.83
C ASP A 15 -25.29 -9.02 -10.15
N PRO A 16 -24.40 -9.34 -11.11
CA PRO A 16 -23.27 -8.48 -11.47
C PRO A 16 -23.68 -7.20 -12.21
N GLN A 17 -24.90 -7.13 -12.78
CA GLN A 17 -25.41 -5.94 -13.46
C GLN A 17 -25.96 -4.89 -12.48
N LEU A 18 -26.27 -5.30 -11.26
CA LEU A 18 -26.66 -4.38 -10.18
C LEU A 18 -25.44 -4.00 -9.37
N PHE A 19 -25.03 -2.73 -9.44
CA PHE A 19 -23.87 -2.26 -8.70
C PHE A 19 -24.15 -1.98 -7.23
N LYS A 20 -23.26 -2.46 -6.35
CA LYS A 20 -23.31 -2.27 -4.90
C LYS A 20 -22.17 -1.34 -4.51
N CYS A 21 -22.47 -0.06 -4.32
CA CYS A 21 -21.48 0.98 -4.11
C CYS A 21 -21.35 1.33 -2.62
N GLY A 22 -20.13 1.34 -2.09
CA GLY A 22 -19.86 1.73 -0.71
C GLY A 22 -18.37 1.91 -0.44
N VAL A 23 -18.02 2.39 0.75
CA VAL A 23 -16.63 2.44 1.23
C VAL A 23 -16.39 1.23 2.13
N GLY A 24 -15.43 0.39 1.78
CA GLY A 24 -15.21 -0.90 2.45
C GLY A 24 -16.18 -1.99 1.99
N ALA A 25 -16.92 -1.76 0.89
CA ALA A 25 -17.96 -2.65 0.41
C ALA A 25 -17.43 -4.04 0.01
N ARG A 26 -16.15 -4.16 -0.36
CA ARG A 26 -15.51 -5.47 -0.62
C ARG A 26 -15.38 -6.32 0.65
N ASN A 27 -15.14 -5.69 1.80
CA ASN A 27 -15.09 -6.39 3.07
C ASN A 27 -16.50 -6.83 3.49
N ASP A 28 -17.51 -5.98 3.28
CA ASP A 28 -18.91 -6.33 3.55
C ASP A 28 -19.38 -7.48 2.66
N ALA A 29 -18.99 -7.50 1.39
CA ALA A 29 -19.26 -8.60 0.47
C ALA A 29 -18.64 -9.93 0.94
N THR A 30 -17.37 -9.89 1.36
CA THR A 30 -16.69 -11.07 1.94
C THR A 30 -17.41 -11.55 3.21
N LYS A 31 -17.82 -10.62 4.08
CA LYS A 31 -18.54 -10.94 5.30
C LYS A 31 -19.92 -11.55 5.01
N LEU A 32 -20.69 -10.99 4.09
CA LEU A 32 -21.99 -11.53 3.68
C LEU A 32 -21.85 -12.94 3.10
N HIS A 33 -20.81 -13.20 2.31
CA HIS A 33 -20.52 -14.53 1.80
C HIS A 33 -20.22 -15.52 2.94
N ASN A 34 -19.36 -15.14 3.88
CA ASN A 34 -18.97 -16.00 5.00
C ASN A 34 -20.14 -16.28 5.96
N ASP A 35 -20.95 -15.26 6.27
CA ASP A 35 -22.02 -15.36 7.26
C ASP A 35 -23.29 -16.01 6.68
N LEU A 36 -23.61 -15.74 5.41
CA LEU A 36 -24.90 -16.12 4.79
C LEU A 36 -24.74 -17.06 3.58
N GLY A 37 -23.52 -17.35 3.13
CA GLY A 37 -23.27 -18.18 1.94
C GLY A 37 -23.68 -17.52 0.62
N VAL A 38 -23.99 -16.23 0.61
CA VAL A 38 -24.48 -15.51 -0.57
C VAL A 38 -23.30 -14.91 -1.34
N PRO A 39 -23.13 -15.22 -2.63
CA PRO A 39 -22.13 -14.52 -3.45
C PRO A 39 -22.58 -13.08 -3.69
N VAL A 40 -21.66 -12.13 -3.56
CA VAL A 40 -21.94 -10.71 -3.81
C VAL A 40 -21.12 -10.25 -5.02
N HIS A 41 -21.82 -9.87 -6.09
CA HIS A 41 -21.24 -9.41 -7.34
C HIS A 41 -21.58 -7.94 -7.60
N GLY A 42 -20.87 -7.30 -8.54
CA GLY A 42 -21.10 -5.89 -8.89
C GLY A 42 -20.64 -4.89 -7.81
N VAL A 43 -19.70 -5.26 -6.94
CA VAL A 43 -19.24 -4.39 -5.86
C VAL A 43 -18.36 -3.25 -6.39
N VAL A 44 -18.74 -2.01 -6.11
CA VAL A 44 -17.98 -0.80 -6.44
C VAL A 44 -17.39 -0.21 -5.15
N GLU A 45 -16.08 -0.33 -5.01
CA GLU A 45 -15.33 0.28 -3.92
C GLU A 45 -15.14 1.78 -4.19
N LEU A 46 -15.90 2.61 -3.48
CA LEU A 46 -15.91 4.06 -3.68
C LEU A 46 -14.58 4.72 -3.33
N SER A 47 -13.82 4.13 -2.40
CA SER A 47 -12.48 4.65 -2.06
C SER A 47 -11.50 4.50 -3.23
N ASP A 48 -11.56 3.39 -3.97
CA ASP A 48 -10.76 3.18 -5.19
C ASP A 48 -11.22 4.13 -6.31
N LEU A 49 -12.54 4.24 -6.51
CA LEU A 49 -13.12 5.13 -7.52
C LEU A 49 -12.74 6.59 -7.27
N ALA A 50 -12.87 7.06 -6.03
CA ALA A 50 -12.49 8.40 -5.61
C ALA A 50 -10.99 8.65 -5.79
N ARG A 51 -10.14 7.67 -5.49
CA ARG A 51 -8.69 7.80 -5.63
C ARG A 51 -8.24 8.03 -7.08
N ARG A 52 -8.93 7.43 -8.05
CA ARG A 52 -8.64 7.68 -9.48
C ARG A 52 -9.00 9.09 -9.92
N LYS A 53 -9.94 9.74 -9.22
CA LYS A 53 -10.61 10.96 -9.69
C LYS A 53 -10.30 12.21 -8.86
N LEU A 54 -9.89 12.06 -7.59
CA LEU A 54 -9.71 13.15 -6.63
C LEU A 54 -8.28 13.25 -6.09
N VAL A 55 -7.93 14.42 -5.56
CA VAL A 55 -6.69 14.73 -4.81
C VAL A 55 -7.02 14.92 -3.33
N ASP A 56 -6.04 14.64 -2.45
CA ASP A 56 -6.04 15.02 -1.02
C ASP A 56 -7.34 14.78 -0.27
N THR A 57 -8.02 13.69 -0.60
CA THR A 57 -9.34 13.38 -0.09
C THR A 57 -9.28 12.23 0.90
N GLN A 58 -9.94 12.40 2.05
CA GLN A 58 -10.13 11.33 3.02
C GLN A 58 -11.04 10.26 2.44
N MET A 59 -10.54 9.03 2.35
CA MET A 59 -11.21 7.91 1.67
C MET A 59 -12.28 7.21 2.52
N SER A 60 -12.57 7.73 3.71
CA SER A 60 -13.70 7.27 4.51
C SER A 60 -15.02 7.77 3.92
N LEU A 61 -16.13 7.08 4.16
CA LEU A 61 -17.45 7.54 3.67
C LEU A 61 -17.76 8.98 4.12
N GLN A 62 -17.43 9.31 5.37
CA GLN A 62 -17.59 10.68 5.89
C GLN A 62 -16.68 11.68 5.19
N GLY A 63 -15.42 11.31 4.93
CA GLY A 63 -14.45 12.15 4.21
C GLY A 63 -14.85 12.42 2.77
N LEU A 64 -15.35 11.39 2.07
CA LEU A 64 -15.89 11.51 0.73
C LEU A 64 -17.15 12.37 0.70
N CYS A 65 -18.08 12.20 1.64
CA CYS A 65 -19.25 13.08 1.75
C CYS A 65 -18.85 14.56 1.94
N ALA A 66 -17.87 14.81 2.81
CA ALA A 66 -17.40 16.18 3.08
C ALA A 66 -16.74 16.80 1.84
N SER A 67 -15.88 16.05 1.15
CA SER A 67 -15.12 16.54 -0.01
C SER A 67 -15.97 16.67 -1.28
N VAL A 68 -16.77 15.65 -1.59
CA VAL A 68 -17.52 15.54 -2.86
C VAL A 68 -18.92 16.14 -2.75
N LEU A 69 -19.66 15.79 -1.70
CA LEU A 69 -21.05 16.26 -1.53
C LEU A 69 -21.14 17.60 -0.79
N LYS A 70 -20.03 18.09 -0.23
CA LYS A 70 -19.97 19.27 0.65
C LYS A 70 -20.95 19.16 1.83
N ARG A 71 -21.13 17.94 2.34
CA ARG A 71 -22.02 17.63 3.47
C ARG A 71 -21.29 16.79 4.50
N ARG A 72 -21.53 17.07 5.78
CA ARG A 72 -21.04 16.25 6.88
C ARG A 72 -21.99 15.06 7.07
N LEU A 73 -21.42 13.86 7.06
CA LEU A 73 -22.14 12.64 7.42
C LEU A 73 -21.95 12.38 8.91
N GLU A 74 -23.01 12.50 9.70
CA GLU A 74 -22.93 12.27 11.14
C GLU A 74 -22.85 10.78 11.46
N LYS A 75 -21.89 10.42 12.31
CA LYS A 75 -21.71 9.03 12.77
C LYS A 75 -21.67 8.95 14.29
N PRO A 76 -22.79 9.23 14.98
CA PRO A 76 -22.85 9.21 16.44
C PRO A 76 -22.43 7.83 16.96
N PRO A 77 -21.38 7.74 17.81
CA PRO A 77 -20.88 6.45 18.27
C PRO A 77 -21.96 5.59 18.94
N HIS A 78 -22.77 6.18 19.81
CA HIS A 78 -23.83 5.47 20.54
C HIS A 78 -24.89 4.81 19.64
N ILE A 79 -25.07 5.26 18.39
CA ILE A 79 -25.91 4.59 17.39
C ILE A 79 -25.10 3.59 16.57
N ARG A 80 -23.92 3.99 16.09
CA ARG A 80 -23.06 3.16 15.24
C ARG A 80 -22.70 1.82 15.90
N ILE A 81 -22.37 1.85 17.19
CA ILE A 81 -22.02 0.65 17.98
C ILE A 81 -23.18 0.15 18.87
N SER A 82 -24.42 0.56 18.58
CA SER A 82 -25.61 0.06 19.28
C SER A 82 -25.90 -1.41 18.96
N ASN A 83 -26.85 -2.02 19.67
CA ASN A 83 -27.31 -3.37 19.36
C ASN A 83 -28.15 -3.38 18.06
N TRP A 84 -27.58 -3.84 16.95
CA TRP A 84 -28.26 -3.96 15.65
C TRP A 84 -29.13 -5.21 15.50
N GLU A 85 -29.04 -6.16 16.45
CA GLU A 85 -29.89 -7.35 16.48
C GLU A 85 -31.22 -7.12 17.21
N GLN A 86 -31.38 -5.98 17.89
CA GLN A 86 -32.65 -5.66 18.56
C GLN A 86 -33.80 -5.51 17.55
N ARG A 87 -34.99 -5.94 17.95
CA ARG A 87 -36.22 -5.80 17.15
C ARG A 87 -37.33 -5.21 18.02
N PRO A 88 -38.04 -4.16 17.57
CA PRO A 88 -37.78 -3.38 16.35
C PRO A 88 -36.50 -2.52 16.44
N LEU A 89 -35.97 -2.10 15.30
CA LEU A 89 -34.92 -1.08 15.27
C LEU A 89 -35.49 0.28 15.69
N SER A 90 -34.68 1.09 16.36
CA SER A 90 -35.04 2.47 16.70
C SER A 90 -35.08 3.38 15.47
N GLY A 91 -35.84 4.47 15.53
CA GLY A 91 -35.87 5.47 14.45
C GLY A 91 -34.50 6.07 14.12
N LEU A 92 -33.63 6.23 15.12
CA LEU A 92 -32.25 6.70 14.93
C LEU A 92 -31.38 5.67 14.20
N GLN A 93 -31.53 4.37 14.51
CA GLN A 93 -30.83 3.30 13.79
C GLN A 93 -31.28 3.22 12.33
N LEU A 94 -32.59 3.31 12.07
CA LEU A 94 -33.13 3.31 10.71
C LEU A 94 -32.61 4.49 9.89
N SER A 95 -32.67 5.70 10.47
CA SER A 95 -32.16 6.91 9.84
C SER A 95 -30.65 6.81 9.56
N TYR A 96 -29.87 6.31 10.51
CA TYR A 96 -28.43 6.12 10.36
C TYR A 96 -28.09 5.14 9.22
N ALA A 97 -28.69 3.94 9.22
CA ALA A 97 -28.44 2.92 8.22
C ALA A 97 -28.87 3.38 6.82
N ALA A 98 -30.05 3.99 6.70
CA ALA A 98 -30.54 4.53 5.44
C ALA A 98 -29.65 5.66 4.90
N THR A 99 -29.17 6.54 5.78
CA THR A 99 -28.30 7.66 5.39
C THR A 99 -26.93 7.17 4.91
N ASP A 100 -26.32 6.19 5.58
CA ASP A 100 -25.03 5.62 5.15
C ASP A 100 -25.16 4.92 3.77
N ALA A 101 -26.25 4.18 3.52
CA ALA A 101 -26.52 3.58 2.21
C ALA A 101 -26.77 4.63 1.11
N TYR A 102 -27.58 5.65 1.42
CA TYR A 102 -27.87 6.75 0.50
C TYR A 102 -26.62 7.57 0.15
N ALA A 103 -25.73 7.79 1.12
CA ALA A 103 -24.45 8.45 0.90
C ALA A 103 -23.61 7.70 -0.14
N GLY A 104 -23.55 6.37 -0.07
CA GLY A 104 -22.84 5.53 -1.06
C GLY A 104 -23.36 5.75 -2.48
N LEU A 105 -24.69 5.75 -2.67
CA LEU A 105 -25.32 6.02 -3.97
C LEU A 105 -24.98 7.42 -4.49
N ARG A 106 -25.12 8.46 -3.64
CA ARG A 106 -24.87 9.85 -4.05
C ARG A 106 -23.42 10.10 -4.39
N LEU A 107 -22.49 9.46 -3.69
CA LEU A 107 -21.08 9.50 -4.00
C LEU A 107 -20.78 8.84 -5.34
N TYR A 108 -21.31 7.64 -5.60
CA TYR A 108 -21.15 6.98 -6.89
C TYR A 108 -21.62 7.87 -8.04
N GLN A 109 -22.84 8.42 -7.94
CA GLN A 109 -23.43 9.31 -8.95
C GLN A 109 -22.59 10.56 -9.22
N LYS A 110 -21.83 11.04 -8.22
CA LYS A 110 -20.96 12.21 -8.37
C LYS A 110 -19.55 11.87 -8.84
N LEU A 111 -19.03 10.71 -8.46
CA LEU A 111 -17.69 10.28 -8.80
C LEU A 111 -17.63 9.69 -10.20
N GLU A 112 -18.56 8.80 -10.56
CA GLU A 112 -18.50 8.04 -11.81
C GLU A 112 -18.33 8.92 -13.07
N PRO A 113 -19.06 10.05 -13.22
CA PRO A 113 -18.93 10.89 -14.41
C PRO A 113 -17.65 11.74 -14.46
N LEU A 114 -16.91 11.87 -13.36
CA LEU A 114 -15.68 12.67 -13.36
C LEU A 114 -14.62 11.94 -14.18
N PRO A 115 -13.78 12.65 -14.95
CA PRO A 115 -12.68 12.01 -15.64
C PRO A 115 -11.72 11.40 -14.62
N ASP A 116 -11.12 10.26 -14.98
CA ASP A 116 -9.95 9.79 -14.27
C ASP A 116 -8.85 10.84 -14.41
N ARG A 117 -8.08 11.04 -13.34
CA ARG A 117 -6.98 12.00 -13.34
C ARG A 117 -5.95 11.55 -14.36
N VAL A 118 -5.71 12.40 -15.35
CA VAL A 118 -4.54 12.27 -16.22
C VAL A 118 -3.33 12.65 -15.37
N VAL A 119 -2.53 11.66 -14.99
CA VAL A 119 -1.18 11.94 -14.50
C VAL A 119 -0.36 12.28 -15.73
N THR A 120 -0.25 13.57 -16.06
CA THR A 120 0.76 14.03 -17.01
C THR A 120 2.11 13.76 -16.37
N LEU A 121 2.73 12.66 -16.75
CA LEU A 121 4.12 12.37 -16.50
C LEU A 121 4.93 13.35 -17.34
N GLU A 122 5.16 14.55 -16.81
CA GLU A 122 6.26 15.37 -17.32
C GLU A 122 7.55 14.62 -16.98
N PRO A 123 8.39 14.24 -17.97
CA PRO A 123 9.70 13.70 -17.68
C PRO A 123 10.49 14.81 -16.98
N SER A 124 10.62 14.70 -15.66
CA SER A 124 11.51 15.58 -14.89
C SER A 124 12.93 15.32 -15.37
N ALA A 125 13.39 16.18 -16.27
CA ALA A 125 14.78 16.31 -16.63
C ALA A 125 15.56 16.70 -15.36
N GLY A 126 16.31 15.74 -14.80
CA GLY A 126 17.04 15.98 -13.57
C GLY A 126 18.05 14.89 -13.24
N MET A 127 19.29 15.09 -13.70
CA MET A 127 20.55 14.53 -13.22
C MET A 127 20.98 13.14 -13.70
N ILE A 128 21.53 13.16 -14.92
CA ILE A 128 22.87 12.59 -15.17
C ILE A 128 23.87 13.35 -14.27
N ASN A 129 24.56 12.64 -13.38
CA ASN A 129 25.90 13.06 -12.93
C ASN A 129 26.70 11.85 -12.42
N SER A 130 27.82 11.61 -13.10
CA SER A 130 28.87 10.65 -12.77
C SER A 130 29.44 10.87 -11.38
N CYS A 131 29.65 9.79 -10.63
CA CYS A 131 30.66 9.76 -9.57
C CYS A 131 31.15 8.33 -9.25
N ASN A 132 32.48 8.18 -9.26
CA ASN A 132 33.31 6.98 -9.15
C ASN A 132 33.37 6.41 -7.71
N HIS A 133 32.26 5.87 -7.20
CA HIS A 133 32.27 5.08 -5.95
C HIS A 133 31.29 3.90 -6.04
N GLY A 134 31.57 2.92 -6.91
CA GLY A 134 31.17 1.51 -6.77
C GLY A 134 29.71 1.09 -6.50
N CYS A 135 28.72 1.99 -6.40
CA CYS A 135 27.34 1.68 -6.02
C CYS A 135 26.28 2.16 -7.02
N GLY A 136 26.66 2.40 -8.27
CA GLY A 136 25.81 3.03 -9.30
C GLY A 136 25.05 2.10 -10.24
N ILE A 137 25.03 0.78 -10.00
CA ILE A 137 24.38 -0.18 -10.90
C ILE A 137 23.09 -0.70 -10.23
N PRO A 138 21.93 -0.65 -10.91
CA PRO A 138 20.71 -1.29 -10.44
C PRO A 138 20.96 -2.78 -10.15
N VAL A 139 20.55 -3.24 -8.98
CA VAL A 139 20.66 -4.65 -8.58
C VAL A 139 19.56 -5.44 -9.30
N PRO A 140 19.90 -6.46 -10.13
CA PRO A 140 18.91 -7.24 -10.87
C PRO A 140 18.07 -8.12 -9.93
N ALA A 141 16.90 -8.55 -10.41
CA ALA A 141 16.05 -9.47 -9.68
C ALA A 141 16.78 -10.80 -9.39
N ALA A 142 16.47 -11.43 -8.26
CA ALA A 142 16.96 -12.77 -7.93
C ALA A 142 16.41 -13.80 -8.93
N HIS A 143 17.10 -14.93 -9.08
CA HIS A 143 16.60 -16.07 -9.87
C HIS A 143 15.23 -16.57 -9.37
N THR A 144 14.98 -16.47 -8.07
CA THR A 144 13.70 -16.81 -7.45
C THR A 144 13.17 -15.61 -6.69
N VAL A 145 11.98 -15.13 -7.08
CA VAL A 145 11.30 -13.99 -6.46
C VAL A 145 10.08 -14.48 -5.69
N LYS A 146 9.94 -14.07 -4.42
CA LYS A 146 8.77 -14.36 -3.58
C LYS A 146 7.61 -13.45 -3.98
N SER A 147 6.39 -13.97 -3.98
CA SER A 147 5.19 -13.17 -4.30
C SER A 147 4.93 -12.09 -3.24
N LEU A 148 4.70 -10.85 -3.69
CA LEU A 148 4.24 -9.76 -2.83
C LEU A 148 2.71 -9.69 -2.83
N SER A 149 2.13 -9.13 -1.77
CA SER A 149 0.70 -8.79 -1.78
C SER A 149 0.41 -7.69 -2.80
N PRO A 150 -0.82 -7.57 -3.34
CA PRO A 150 -1.15 -6.58 -4.36
C PRO A 150 -0.78 -5.15 -3.99
N SER A 151 -0.97 -4.76 -2.71
CA SER A 151 -0.63 -3.42 -2.23
C SER A 151 0.88 -3.13 -2.24
N LYS A 152 1.71 -4.13 -1.92
CA LYS A 152 3.17 -4.01 -1.92
C LYS A 152 3.71 -4.00 -3.34
N LEU A 153 3.16 -4.86 -4.20
CA LEU A 153 3.52 -4.92 -5.62
C LEU A 153 3.20 -3.60 -6.31
N ALA A 154 2.03 -3.00 -6.08
CA ALA A 154 1.69 -1.70 -6.66
C ALA A 154 2.65 -0.57 -6.25
N VAL A 155 3.10 -0.55 -4.99
CA VAL A 155 4.13 0.40 -4.53
C VAL A 155 5.46 0.16 -5.24
N TYR A 156 5.87 -1.11 -5.36
CA TYR A 156 7.07 -1.49 -6.08
C TYR A 156 7.00 -1.07 -7.57
N GLU A 157 5.89 -1.31 -8.25
CA GLU A 157 5.72 -0.96 -9.66
C GLU A 157 5.79 0.57 -9.89
N LEU A 158 5.20 1.36 -8.99
CA LEU A 158 5.29 2.82 -9.06
C LEU A 158 6.73 3.31 -8.83
N PHE A 159 7.45 2.69 -7.90
CA PHE A 159 8.83 3.04 -7.64
C PHE A 159 9.74 2.60 -8.79
N HIS A 160 9.70 1.33 -9.18
CA HIS A 160 10.66 0.71 -10.09
C HIS A 160 10.34 0.99 -11.57
N HIS A 161 9.10 0.76 -12.01
CA HIS A 161 8.72 0.93 -13.42
C HIS A 161 8.35 2.37 -13.76
N HIS A 162 7.71 3.10 -12.83
CA HIS A 162 7.26 4.47 -13.08
C HIS A 162 8.23 5.52 -12.54
N GLY A 163 9.35 5.13 -11.93
CA GLY A 163 10.39 6.05 -11.48
C GLY A 163 9.99 6.98 -10.33
N MET A 164 8.82 6.81 -9.72
CA MET A 164 8.36 7.70 -8.64
C MET A 164 9.22 7.58 -7.37
N SER A 165 9.45 8.69 -6.71
CA SER A 165 10.08 8.75 -5.39
C SER A 165 9.13 8.22 -4.30
N PRO A 166 9.66 7.79 -3.13
CA PRO A 166 8.83 7.33 -2.02
C PRO A 166 7.84 8.39 -1.52
N ALA A 167 8.20 9.68 -1.59
CA ALA A 167 7.32 10.79 -1.25
C ALA A 167 6.17 10.95 -2.26
N GLU A 168 6.46 10.86 -3.57
CA GLU A 168 5.41 10.91 -4.61
C GLU A 168 4.46 9.71 -4.50
N ILE A 169 4.99 8.52 -4.21
CA ILE A 169 4.18 7.33 -3.98
C ILE A 169 3.35 7.48 -2.71
N SER A 170 3.91 8.05 -1.63
CA SER A 170 3.19 8.34 -0.38
C SER A 170 1.96 9.20 -0.65
N LEU A 171 2.14 10.28 -1.44
CA LEU A 171 1.06 11.17 -1.83
C LEU A 171 0.05 10.49 -2.76
N THR A 172 0.54 9.84 -3.83
CA THR A 172 -0.28 9.18 -4.85
C THR A 172 -1.11 8.03 -4.26
N ARG A 173 -0.51 7.24 -3.38
CA ARG A 173 -1.13 6.09 -2.72
C ARG A 173 -1.79 6.46 -1.39
N ASN A 174 -1.72 7.71 -0.94
CA ASN A 174 -2.15 8.14 0.40
C ASN A 174 -1.73 7.13 1.49
N LEU A 175 -0.46 6.75 1.45
CA LEU A 175 0.20 5.90 2.44
C LEU A 175 1.16 6.77 3.24
N LYS A 176 1.46 6.40 4.48
CA LYS A 176 2.59 7.03 5.19
C LYS A 176 3.87 6.71 4.42
N ILE A 177 4.77 7.69 4.30
CA ILE A 177 6.06 7.49 3.62
C ILE A 177 6.85 6.32 4.22
N THR A 178 6.78 6.12 5.54
CA THR A 178 7.39 4.98 6.24
C THR A 178 6.79 3.63 5.81
N THR A 179 5.50 3.57 5.47
CA THR A 179 4.86 2.37 4.91
C THR A 179 5.34 2.08 3.49
N VAL A 180 5.48 3.11 2.66
CA VAL A 180 6.02 2.98 1.30
C VAL A 180 7.43 2.43 1.35
N LEU A 181 8.30 3.03 2.16
CA LEU A 181 9.70 2.61 2.33
C LEU A 181 9.79 1.19 2.92
N GLY A 182 8.91 0.85 3.87
CA GLY A 182 8.79 -0.51 4.38
C GLY A 182 8.41 -1.54 3.30
N TYR A 183 7.44 -1.22 2.43
CA TYR A 183 7.04 -2.10 1.33
C TYR A 183 8.16 -2.30 0.31
N LEU A 184 8.92 -1.25 0.01
CA LEU A 184 10.08 -1.36 -0.88
C LEU A 184 11.21 -2.20 -0.27
N GLY A 185 11.47 -2.06 1.04
CA GLY A 185 12.42 -2.94 1.74
C GLY A 185 11.99 -4.41 1.70
N GLU A 186 10.69 -4.69 1.83
CA GLU A 186 10.16 -6.05 1.66
C GLU A 186 10.28 -6.57 0.22
N ALA A 187 10.13 -5.71 -0.79
CA ALA A 187 10.35 -6.09 -2.18
C ALA A 187 11.82 -6.50 -2.43
N ILE A 188 12.78 -5.78 -1.84
CA ILE A 188 14.20 -6.14 -1.90
C ILE A 188 14.42 -7.52 -1.28
N ALA A 189 13.93 -7.74 -0.07
CA ALA A 189 14.02 -9.03 0.63
C ALA A 189 13.30 -10.17 -0.11
N ALA A 190 12.25 -9.86 -0.86
CA ALA A 190 11.52 -10.80 -1.71
C ALA A 190 12.23 -11.13 -3.02
N GLY A 191 13.33 -10.44 -3.36
CA GLY A 191 14.15 -10.74 -4.53
C GLY A 191 13.88 -9.86 -5.76
N TYR A 192 13.12 -8.77 -5.63
CA TYR A 192 12.85 -7.87 -6.75
C TYR A 192 14.10 -7.04 -7.13
N ALA A 193 14.09 -6.45 -8.33
CA ALA A 193 15.15 -5.58 -8.82
C ALA A 193 15.01 -4.18 -8.20
N TYR A 194 16.12 -3.48 -7.95
CA TYR A 194 16.07 -2.16 -7.31
C TYR A 194 17.33 -1.34 -7.57
N ASP A 195 17.19 -0.03 -7.43
CA ASP A 195 18.32 0.89 -7.41
C ASP A 195 18.50 1.40 -5.98
N PHE A 196 19.61 1.00 -5.35
CA PHE A 196 19.90 1.32 -3.95
C PHE A 196 20.05 2.82 -3.71
N LYS A 197 20.57 3.58 -4.69
CA LYS A 197 20.77 5.03 -4.54
C LYS A 197 19.46 5.79 -4.39
N ARG A 198 18.38 5.30 -5.01
CA ARG A 198 17.06 5.95 -4.97
C ARG A 198 16.40 5.95 -3.59
N PHE A 199 16.93 5.19 -2.63
CA PHE A 199 16.46 5.18 -1.26
C PHE A 199 17.04 6.33 -0.42
N GLY A 200 18.17 6.92 -0.84
CA GLY A 200 18.78 8.04 -0.11
C GLY A 200 19.23 7.69 1.31
N ILE A 201 19.66 6.44 1.56
CA ILE A 201 20.13 6.01 2.88
C ILE A 201 21.43 6.75 3.21
N PRO A 202 21.55 7.38 4.39
CA PRO A 202 22.78 8.03 4.81
C PRO A 202 23.97 7.05 4.84
N ASP A 203 25.13 7.46 4.31
CA ASP A 203 26.32 6.61 4.24
C ASP A 203 26.77 6.08 5.62
N ALA A 204 26.59 6.87 6.67
CA ALA A 204 26.89 6.48 8.05
C ALA A 204 26.01 5.31 8.52
N VAL A 205 24.71 5.33 8.21
CA VAL A 205 23.77 4.25 8.51
C VAL A 205 24.15 2.99 7.73
N PHE A 206 24.43 3.13 6.44
CA PHE A 206 24.82 1.98 5.61
C PHE A 206 26.13 1.34 6.09
N LYS A 207 27.14 2.15 6.42
CA LYS A 207 28.41 1.69 6.97
C LYS A 207 28.21 0.95 8.29
N PHE A 208 27.42 1.51 9.20
CA PHE A 208 27.07 0.88 10.47
C PHE A 208 26.43 -0.50 10.27
N VAL A 209 25.40 -0.60 9.41
CA VAL A 209 24.71 -1.88 9.14
C VAL A 209 25.68 -2.89 8.52
N LYS A 210 26.54 -2.46 7.60
CA LYS A 210 27.55 -3.32 6.96
C LYS A 210 28.54 -3.90 7.97
N GLU A 211 29.09 -3.07 8.85
CA GLU A 211 30.05 -3.52 9.87
C GLU A 211 29.42 -4.51 10.86
N HIS A 212 28.21 -4.21 11.34
CA HIS A 212 27.49 -5.10 12.27
C HIS A 212 27.05 -6.40 11.60
N THR A 213 26.72 -6.36 10.31
CA THR A 213 26.40 -7.56 9.54
C THR A 213 27.64 -8.43 9.33
N LEU A 214 28.80 -7.84 8.99
CA LEU A 214 30.05 -8.60 8.79
C LEU A 214 30.60 -9.22 10.08
N ASN A 215 30.43 -8.54 11.21
CA ASN A 215 30.95 -8.99 12.51
C ASN A 215 30.03 -9.97 13.24
N SER A 216 28.79 -10.17 12.76
CA SER A 216 27.83 -11.08 13.37
C SER A 216 28.07 -12.54 12.97
N THR A 217 28.11 -13.42 13.97
CA THR A 217 28.16 -14.88 13.78
C THR A 217 26.81 -15.48 13.36
N VAL A 218 25.71 -14.72 13.51
CA VAL A 218 24.34 -15.12 13.14
C VAL A 218 23.86 -14.29 11.95
N GLN A 219 23.42 -14.96 10.89
CA GLN A 219 22.86 -14.34 9.68
C GLN A 219 21.45 -14.89 9.40
N PRO A 220 20.47 -14.06 9.02
CA PRO A 220 20.56 -12.60 8.91
C PRO A 220 20.50 -11.91 10.28
N VAL A 221 21.16 -10.75 10.41
CA VAL A 221 21.11 -9.95 11.65
C VAL A 221 19.70 -9.38 11.84
N SER A 222 19.15 -9.56 13.04
CA SER A 222 17.82 -9.02 13.38
C SER A 222 17.84 -7.49 13.32
N LEU A 223 16.85 -6.88 12.65
CA LEU A 223 16.68 -5.43 12.61
C LEU A 223 16.58 -4.81 14.01
N ARG A 224 16.02 -5.56 14.96
CA ARG A 224 15.96 -5.13 16.37
C ARG A 224 17.35 -5.01 16.97
N HIS A 225 18.23 -5.98 16.69
CA HIS A 225 19.61 -5.95 17.18
C HIS A 225 20.40 -4.79 16.56
N LEU A 226 20.23 -4.54 15.25
CA LEU A 226 20.81 -3.38 14.59
C LEU A 226 20.33 -2.06 15.21
N HIS A 227 19.03 -1.94 15.46
CA HIS A 227 18.45 -0.74 16.07
C HIS A 227 18.90 -0.53 17.53
N GLU A 228 19.00 -1.60 18.32
CA GLU A 228 19.47 -1.55 19.72
C GLU A 228 20.97 -1.21 19.82
N ALA A 229 21.75 -1.52 18.78
CA ALA A 229 23.18 -1.23 18.69
C ALA A 229 23.50 0.16 18.09
N LEU A 230 22.49 0.95 17.68
CA LEU A 230 22.72 2.25 17.07
C LEU A 230 23.45 3.20 18.03
N PRO A 231 24.53 3.86 17.61
CA PRO A 231 25.20 4.86 18.41
C PRO A 231 24.37 6.14 18.48
N CYS A 232 24.64 6.99 19.47
CA CYS A 232 23.85 8.20 19.74
C CYS A 232 23.82 9.20 18.55
N ASP A 233 24.84 9.22 17.71
CA ASP A 233 24.92 10.05 16.50
C ASP A 233 24.02 9.55 15.36
N LEU A 234 23.49 8.33 15.47
CA LEU A 234 22.54 7.72 14.54
C LEU A 234 21.17 7.44 15.20
N SER A 235 20.84 8.12 16.30
CA SER A 235 19.60 7.87 17.06
C SER A 235 18.31 8.15 16.27
N GLU A 236 18.38 9.04 15.28
CA GLU A 236 17.26 9.40 14.40
C GLU A 236 17.08 8.43 13.22
N THR A 237 17.85 7.34 13.18
CA THR A 237 17.75 6.33 12.10
C THR A 237 16.39 5.64 12.17
N GLU A 238 15.67 5.69 11.06
CA GLU A 238 14.36 5.08 10.97
C GLU A 238 14.46 3.57 10.64
N TRP A 239 13.48 2.78 11.10
CA TRP A 239 13.44 1.34 10.88
C TRP A 239 13.50 0.91 9.42
N TRP A 240 13.02 1.74 8.51
CA TRP A 240 13.05 1.44 7.07
C TRP A 240 14.47 1.54 6.51
N GLU A 241 15.33 2.43 7.04
CA GLU A 241 16.71 2.60 6.58
C GLU A 241 17.53 1.36 6.91
N LEU A 242 17.43 0.89 8.16
CA LEU A 242 18.04 -0.36 8.61
C LEU A 242 17.55 -1.55 7.78
N ARG A 243 16.23 -1.60 7.49
CA ARG A 243 15.64 -2.68 6.70
C ARG A 243 16.20 -2.71 5.29
N VAL A 244 16.17 -1.58 4.57
CA VAL A 244 16.63 -1.51 3.18
C VAL A 244 18.13 -1.79 3.11
N ALA A 245 18.93 -1.25 4.04
CA ALA A 245 20.37 -1.52 4.11
C ALA A 245 20.68 -3.00 4.35
N ALA A 246 20.02 -3.64 5.33
CA ALA A 246 20.22 -5.06 5.62
C ALA A 246 19.79 -5.95 4.45
N SER A 247 18.60 -5.69 3.88
CA SER A 247 18.12 -6.43 2.70
C SER A 247 19.01 -6.22 1.48
N HIS A 248 19.62 -5.04 1.32
CA HIS A 248 20.61 -4.80 0.27
C HIS A 248 21.86 -5.67 0.44
N LEU A 249 22.43 -5.73 1.65
CA LEU A 249 23.61 -6.55 1.93
C LEU A 249 23.35 -8.06 1.76
N GLU A 250 22.15 -8.52 2.12
CA GLU A 250 21.73 -9.90 1.86
C GLU A 250 21.64 -10.22 0.37
N ARG A 251 21.12 -9.28 -0.42
CA ARG A 251 20.96 -9.41 -1.88
C ARG A 251 22.28 -9.22 -2.63
N TYR A 252 23.16 -8.38 -2.12
CA TYR A 252 24.43 -8.00 -2.71
C TYR A 252 25.58 -8.40 -1.79
N LYS A 253 25.84 -9.71 -1.73
CA LYS A 253 27.03 -10.22 -1.06
C LYS A 253 28.27 -9.80 -1.85
N PRO A 254 29.29 -9.19 -1.23
CA PRO A 254 30.48 -8.69 -1.93
C PRO A 254 31.26 -9.77 -2.71
N GLU A 255 31.10 -11.04 -2.34
CA GLU A 255 31.68 -12.21 -3.02
C GLU A 255 31.16 -12.41 -4.46
N ASN A 256 29.95 -11.97 -4.80
CA ASN A 256 29.42 -12.02 -6.18
C ASN A 256 29.98 -10.91 -7.09
N SER A 257 30.59 -9.86 -6.52
CA SER A 257 31.21 -8.79 -7.31
C SER A 257 32.59 -9.17 -7.87
N ALA A 258 33.24 -10.18 -7.30
CA ALA A 258 34.51 -10.71 -7.79
C ALA A 258 34.35 -11.68 -8.99
N GLU A 259 33.23 -12.41 -9.07
CA GLU A 259 32.91 -13.27 -10.23
C GLU A 259 32.44 -12.46 -11.44
N ALA A 260 31.68 -11.38 -11.24
CA ALA A 260 31.21 -10.52 -12.33
C ALA A 260 32.34 -9.77 -13.07
N VAL A 261 33.48 -9.54 -12.41
CA VAL A 261 34.65 -8.89 -13.04
C VAL A 261 35.53 -9.89 -13.79
N ARG A 262 35.44 -11.19 -13.51
CA ARG A 262 36.22 -12.22 -14.23
C ARG A 262 35.58 -12.70 -15.53
N GLY A 263 34.27 -12.46 -15.73
CA GLY A 263 33.54 -12.90 -16.94
C GLY A 263 33.64 -11.96 -18.16
N SER A 264 34.44 -10.89 -18.11
CA SER A 264 34.55 -9.89 -19.18
C SER A 264 35.97 -9.79 -19.78
N ALA A 265 36.85 -10.76 -19.53
CA ALA A 265 38.25 -10.72 -19.98
C ALA A 265 38.64 -11.84 -20.96
N ASP A 266 37.69 -12.64 -21.46
CA ASP A 266 37.94 -13.61 -22.53
C ASP A 266 36.92 -13.43 -23.66
N GLU A 267 37.21 -12.48 -24.57
CA GLU A 267 36.87 -12.50 -26.00
C GLU A 267 37.96 -11.78 -26.79
#